data_AF-A0A8W7PDW3-F1
#
_entry.id   AF-A0A8W7PDW3-F1
#
_cell.length_a   1.000
_cell.length_b   1.000
_cell.length_c   1.000
_cell.angle_alpha   90.00
_cell.angle_beta   90.00
_cell.angle_gamma   90.00
#
_symmetry.space_group_name_H-M   'P 1'
#
loop_
_entity.id
_entity.type
_entity.pdbx_description
1 polymer ?
#
loop_
_entity_poly.entity_id
_entity_poly.type
_entity_poly.pdbx_seq_one_letter_code
_entity_poly.pdbx_strand_id
1 'polypeptide(L)'
;MEQQQQQQQTFYDMMRTIFWSDRAWGAIAAGLRGSVPEFKKLWQQLRYRYRQIQTRVDAASRNGENPRYRPKWFAYEAMAFLRSSSSGAMLQRDGQSPQKHSEW
;
A
#
# COMPACT_ATOMS: atom_id res chain seq x y z
N MET A 1 19.94 16.02 -16.19
CA MET A 1 19.18 14.79 -15.82
C MET A 1 19.26 14.49 -14.33
N GLU A 2 20.39 14.71 -13.65
CA GLU A 2 20.52 14.53 -12.18
C GLU A 2 19.52 15.34 -11.33
N GLN A 3 19.26 16.62 -11.64
CA GLN A 3 18.32 17.43 -10.86
C GLN A 3 16.90 16.84 -10.81
N GLN A 4 16.42 16.26 -11.92
CA GLN A 4 15.07 15.69 -11.97
C GLN A 4 14.99 14.38 -11.19
N GLN A 5 16.06 13.59 -11.21
CA GLN A 5 16.17 12.36 -10.45
C GLN A 5 16.32 12.64 -8.94
N GLN A 6 17.02 13.71 -8.57
CA GLN A 6 17.19 14.14 -7.19
C GLN A 6 15.90 14.74 -6.60
N GLN A 7 15.12 15.47 -7.41
CA GLN A 7 13.78 15.92 -7.01
C GLN A 7 12.81 14.75 -6.80
N GLN A 8 12.84 13.75 -7.68
CA GLN A 8 12.05 12.52 -7.49
C GLN A 8 12.47 11.80 -6.22
N GLN A 9 13.77 11.64 -5.97
CA GLN A 9 14.28 10.95 -4.79
C GLN A 9 13.91 11.69 -3.50
N THR A 10 13.99 13.02 -3.49
CA THR A 10 13.63 13.84 -2.33
C THR A 10 12.13 13.80 -2.07
N PHE A 11 11.30 13.77 -3.12
CA PHE A 11 9.87 13.55 -3.00
C PHE A 11 9.55 12.16 -2.44
N TYR A 12 10.24 11.11 -2.91
CA TYR A 12 10.10 9.76 -2.41
C TYR A 12 10.51 9.64 -0.93
N ASP A 13 11.61 10.27 -0.52
CA ASP A 13 12.08 10.26 0.86
C ASP A 13 11.16 11.09 1.76
N MET A 14 10.63 12.22 1.27
CA MET A 14 9.65 13.01 2.01
C MET A 14 8.33 12.25 2.20
N MET A 15 7.82 11.62 1.14
CA MET A 15 6.62 10.78 1.20
C MET A 15 6.83 9.55 2.08
N ARG A 16 8.01 8.92 2.01
CA ARG A 16 8.41 7.81 2.90
C ARG A 16 8.45 8.27 4.36
N THR A 17 9.02 9.44 4.64
CA THR A 17 9.16 9.97 6.01
C THR A 17 7.80 10.34 6.61
N ILE A 18 6.90 10.94 5.82
CA ILE A 18 5.55 11.31 6.27
C ILE A 18 4.67 10.06 6.50
N PHE A 19 4.72 9.07 5.60
CA PHE A 19 3.90 7.87 5.71
C PHE A 19 4.46 6.78 6.65
N TRP A 20 5.75 6.84 7.01
CA TRP A 20 6.41 5.91 7.93
C TRP A 20 6.87 6.54 9.25
N SER A 21 6.49 7.79 9.52
CA SER A 21 6.85 8.47 10.76
C SER A 21 6.34 7.70 11.97
N ASP A 22 7.26 7.19 12.80
CA ASP A 22 6.94 6.59 14.10
C ASP A 22 6.18 7.56 15.01
N ARG A 23 6.26 8.86 14.75
CA ARG A 23 5.48 9.89 15.44
C ARG A 23 3.98 9.82 15.11
N ALA A 24 3.63 9.58 13.85
CA ALA A 24 2.23 9.42 13.44
C ALA A 24 1.64 8.13 14.02
N TRP A 25 2.41 7.04 13.98
CA TRP A 25 2.03 5.79 14.63
C TRP A 25 1.92 5.94 16.14
N GLY A 26 2.83 6.67 16.77
CA GLY A 26 2.79 6.97 18.20
C GLY A 26 1.52 7.73 18.59
N ALA A 27 1.11 8.73 17.80
CA ALA A 27 -0.13 9.46 18.04
C ALA A 27 -1.38 8.57 17.92
N ILE A 28 -1.43 7.70 16.91
CA ILE A 28 -2.52 6.73 16.74
C ILE A 28 -2.56 5.75 17.92
N ALA A 29 -1.40 5.22 18.31
CA ALA A 29 -1.26 4.28 19.40
C ALA A 29 -1.73 4.88 20.74
N ALA A 30 -1.34 6.14 21.00
CA ALA A 30 -1.78 6.89 22.17
C ALA A 30 -3.30 7.14 22.16
N GLY A 31 -3.86 7.56 21.02
CA GLY A 31 -5.29 7.84 20.88
C GLY A 31 -6.19 6.61 21.03
N LEU A 32 -5.71 5.44 20.60
CA LEU A 32 -6.47 4.18 20.62
C LEU A 32 -6.08 3.26 21.79
N ARG A 33 -5.23 3.72 22.72
CA ARG A 33 -4.76 2.96 23.89
C ARG A 33 -4.18 1.59 23.54
N GLY A 34 -3.30 1.55 22.56
CA GLY A 34 -2.58 0.33 22.16
C GLY A 34 -1.13 0.62 21.81
N SER A 35 -0.43 -0.37 21.25
CA SER A 35 0.98 -0.22 20.89
C SER A 35 1.18 0.03 19.39
N VAL A 36 2.26 0.74 19.04
CA VAL A 36 2.67 0.97 17.64
C VAL A 36 2.82 -0.34 16.85
N PRO A 37 3.47 -1.41 17.37
CA PRO A 37 3.57 -2.68 16.66
C PRO A 37 2.22 -3.34 16.37
N GLU A 38 1.27 -3.31 17.32
CA GLU A 38 -0.07 -3.87 17.13
C GLU A 38 -0.82 -3.13 16.02
N PHE A 39 -0.81 -1.80 16.02
CA PHE A 39 -1.49 -1.02 14.99
C PHE A 39 -0.81 -1.16 13.62
N LYS A 40 0.52 -1.27 13.56
CA LYS A 40 1.23 -1.59 12.31
C LYS A 40 0.81 -2.96 11.76
N LYS A 41 0.66 -3.97 12.61
CA LYS A 41 0.20 -5.31 12.22
C LYS A 41 -1.26 -5.29 11.73
N LEU A 42 -2.16 -4.63 12.47
CA LEU A 42 -3.55 -4.45 12.05
C LEU A 42 -3.65 -3.72 10.71
N TRP A 43 -2.86 -2.67 10.52
CA TRP A 43 -2.79 -1.93 9.27
C TRP A 43 -2.36 -2.80 8.09
N GLN A 44 -1.33 -3.65 8.26
CA GLN A 44 -0.92 -4.61 7.24
C GLN A 44 -2.06 -5.56 6.86
N GLN A 45 -2.81 -6.08 7.84
CA GLN A 45 -3.96 -6.96 7.59
C GLN A 45 -5.09 -6.24 6.85
N LEU A 46 -5.41 -5.01 7.24
CA LEU A 46 -6.40 -4.17 6.56
C LEU A 46 -6.00 -3.93 5.10
N ARG A 47 -4.74 -3.57 4.84
CA ARG A 47 -4.23 -3.34 3.47
C ARG A 47 -4.26 -4.61 2.63
N TYR A 48 -3.87 -5.74 3.20
CA TYR A 48 -3.94 -7.02 2.52
C TYR A 48 -5.37 -7.33 2.10
N ARG A 49 -6.32 -7.21 3.03
CA ARG A 49 -7.74 -7.47 2.76
C ARG A 49 -8.32 -6.51 1.72
N TYR A 50 -7.97 -5.22 1.81
CA TYR A 50 -8.37 -4.22 0.83
C TYR A 50 -7.90 -4.60 -0.58
N ARG A 51 -6.62 -4.95 -0.74
CA ARG A 51 -6.05 -5.34 -2.05
C ARG A 51 -6.80 -6.54 -2.65
N GLN A 52 -7.08 -7.57 -1.85
CA GLN A 52 -7.84 -8.73 -2.34
C GLN A 52 -9.22 -8.36 -2.87
N ILE A 53 -9.91 -7.46 -2.16
CA ILE A 53 -11.25 -7.01 -2.55
C ILE A 53 -11.15 -6.11 -3.80
N GLN A 54 -10.16 -5.22 -3.84
CA GLN A 54 -9.92 -4.35 -4.99
C GLN A 54 -9.65 -5.14 -6.27
N THR A 55 -8.83 -6.21 -6.21
CA THR A 55 -8.60 -7.09 -7.36
C THR A 55 -9.88 -7.69 -7.90
N ARG A 56 -10.84 -8.05 -7.03
CA ARG A 56 -12.15 -8.57 -7.45
C ARG A 56 -13.01 -7.49 -8.09
N VAL A 57 -13.00 -6.27 -7.54
CA VAL A 57 -13.68 -5.10 -8.13
C VAL A 57 -13.14 -4.80 -9.52
N ASP A 58 -11.82 -4.81 -9.69
CA ASP A 58 -11.16 -4.54 -10.97
C ASP A 58 -11.47 -5.65 -11.98
N ALA A 59 -11.44 -6.93 -11.56
CA ALA A 59 -11.77 -8.06 -12.41
C ALA A 59 -13.24 -8.02 -12.89
N ALA A 60 -14.19 -7.78 -11.97
CA ALA A 60 -15.60 -7.64 -12.34
C ALA A 60 -15.83 -6.45 -13.29
N SER A 61 -15.08 -5.37 -13.10
CA SER A 61 -15.13 -4.19 -13.98
C SER A 61 -14.61 -4.47 -15.39
N ARG A 62 -13.56 -5.30 -15.53
CA ARG A 62 -12.99 -5.70 -16.83
C ARG A 62 -13.86 -6.73 -17.56
N ASN A 63 -14.45 -7.66 -16.82
CA ASN A 63 -15.22 -8.76 -17.39
C ASN A 63 -16.67 -8.36 -17.75
N GLY A 64 -17.06 -7.10 -17.51
CA GLY A 64 -18.42 -6.62 -17.76
C GLY A 64 -19.49 -7.34 -16.92
N GLU A 65 -19.09 -7.87 -15.75
CA GLU A 65 -19.93 -8.72 -14.93
C GLU A 65 -21.15 -7.94 -14.41
N ASN A 66 -22.37 -8.46 -14.65
CA ASN A 66 -23.63 -7.86 -14.21
C ASN A 66 -24.42 -8.87 -13.35
N PRO A 67 -24.69 -8.58 -12.06
CA PRO A 67 -24.39 -7.33 -11.35
C PRO A 67 -22.90 -7.17 -11.05
N ARG A 68 -22.42 -5.92 -11.20
CA ARG A 68 -21.06 -5.53 -10.80
C ARG A 68 -20.78 -5.99 -9.38
N TYR A 69 -19.63 -6.63 -9.16
CA TYR A 69 -19.19 -7.02 -7.82
C TYR A 69 -19.21 -5.81 -6.88
N ARG A 70 -19.96 -5.93 -5.78
CA ARG A 70 -20.04 -4.92 -4.71
C ARG A 70 -19.32 -5.42 -3.46
N PRO A 71 -18.26 -4.72 -3.01
CA PRO A 71 -17.59 -5.00 -1.75
C PRO A 71 -18.57 -4.94 -0.57
N LYS A 72 -18.60 -6.00 0.24
CA LYS A 72 -19.41 -6.08 1.48
C LYS A 72 -18.60 -5.76 2.74
N TRP A 73 -17.29 -5.57 2.61
CA TRP A 73 -16.42 -5.34 3.75
C TRP A 73 -16.56 -3.89 4.22
N PHE A 74 -16.98 -3.71 5.47
CA PHE A 74 -17.33 -2.39 6.03
C PHE A 74 -16.21 -1.34 5.90
N ALA A 75 -14.94 -1.77 5.97
CA ALA A 75 -13.80 -0.87 5.88
C ALA A 75 -13.37 -0.57 4.44
N TYR A 76 -14.03 -1.15 3.43
CA TYR A 76 -13.62 -0.98 2.03
C TYR A 76 -13.69 0.48 1.58
N GLU A 77 -14.83 1.15 1.84
CA GLU A 77 -15.00 2.58 1.49
C GLU A 77 -14.02 3.46 2.27
N ALA A 78 -13.83 3.19 3.57
CA ALA A 78 -12.86 3.90 4.40
C ALA A 78 -11.42 3.73 3.92
N MET A 79 -11.11 2.63 3.23
CA MET A 79 -9.78 2.31 2.69
C MET A 79 -9.61 2.72 1.22
N ALA A 80 -10.65 3.27 0.58
CA ALA A 80 -10.65 3.61 -0.84
C ALA A 80 -9.57 4.65 -1.21
N PHE A 81 -9.10 5.46 -0.26
CA PHE A 81 -7.99 6.40 -0.46
C PHE A 81 -6.69 5.71 -0.92
N LEU A 82 -6.52 4.42 -0.59
CA LEU A 82 -5.37 3.63 -1.04
C LEU A 82 -5.34 3.40 -2.56
N ARG A 83 -6.48 3.57 -3.25
CA ARG A 83 -6.56 3.50 -4.73
C ARG A 83 -5.75 4.61 -5.39
N SER A 84 -5.70 5.79 -4.79
CA SER A 84 -4.92 6.93 -5.31
C SER A 84 -3.44 6.82 -4.95
N SER A 85 -3.11 6.11 -3.87
CA SER A 85 -1.74 5.91 -3.39
C SER A 85 -0.98 4.81 -4.17
N SER A 86 -1.66 3.97 -4.94
CA SER A 86 -1.05 2.84 -5.65
C SER A 86 -0.29 3.21 -6.93
N SER A 87 -0.43 4.44 -7.44
CA SER A 87 0.37 4.88 -8.61
C SER A 87 1.82 5.22 -8.28
N GLY A 88 2.23 5.21 -7.00
CA GLY A 88 3.60 5.60 -6.62
C GLY A 88 4.26 4.79 -5.50
N ALA A 89 3.60 3.87 -4.81
CA ALA A 89 4.25 3.20 -3.68
C ALA A 89 3.82 1.74 -3.49
N MET A 90 4.84 0.88 -3.34
CA MET A 90 4.80 -0.48 -2.76
C MET A 90 4.67 -1.67 -3.71
N LEU A 91 5.49 -1.68 -4.76
CA LEU A 91 6.12 -2.89 -5.31
C LEU A 91 7.65 -2.70 -5.36
N GLN A 92 8.29 -2.44 -4.22
CA GLN A 92 9.66 -2.91 -4.04
C GLN A 92 9.55 -4.18 -3.21
N ARG A 93 9.67 -5.30 -3.93
CA ARG A 93 9.97 -6.61 -3.37
C ARG A 93 11.33 -6.47 -2.70
N ASP A 94 11.37 -6.57 -1.39
CA ASP A 94 12.60 -6.94 -0.72
C ASP A 94 12.95 -8.38 -1.15
N GLY A 95 14.12 -8.50 -1.79
CA GLY A 95 14.95 -9.70 -1.77
C GLY A 95 14.39 -11.00 -2.34
N GLN A 96 14.56 -11.22 -3.65
CA GLN A 96 14.99 -12.54 -4.12
C GLN A 96 15.99 -12.37 -5.27
N SER A 97 17.20 -12.89 -5.00
CA SER A 97 18.44 -12.88 -5.76
C SER A 97 18.33 -12.91 -7.30
N PRO A 98 19.22 -12.22 -8.06
CA PRO A 98 19.37 -12.50 -9.48
C PRO A 98 19.86 -13.94 -9.65
N GLN A 99 19.03 -14.78 -10.28
CA GLN A 99 19.53 -15.99 -10.92
C GLN A 99 20.60 -15.55 -11.92
N LYS A 100 21.85 -15.91 -11.64
CA LYS A 100 22.89 -15.97 -12.66
C LYS A 100 22.45 -17.00 -13.69
N HIS A 101 21.91 -16.50 -14.79
CA HIS A 101 21.95 -17.20 -16.06
C HIS A 101 23.19 -16.71 -16.82
N SER A 102 23.71 -17.62 -17.64
CA SER A 102 24.79 -17.48 -18.60
C SER A 102 26.18 -17.88 -18.11
N GLU A 103 26.89 -18.79 -18.77
CA GLU A 103 26.58 -19.58 -19.97
C GLU A 103 27.73 -20.59 -20.16
N TRP A 104 27.54 -21.56 -21.07
CA TRP A 104 28.65 -22.18 -21.80
C TRP A 104 29.31 -21.16 -22.72
#